data_AF-A0A2P8KAA9-F1
#
_entry.id   AF-A0A2P8KAA9-F1
#
_cell.length_a   1.000
_cell.length_b   1.000
_cell.length_c   1.000
_cell.angle_alpha   90.00
_cell.angle_beta   90.00
_cell.angle_gamma   90.00
#
_symmetry.space_group_name_H-M   'P 1'
#
loop_
_entity.id
_entity.type
_entity.pdbx_description
1 polymer ?
#
loop_
_entity_poly.entity_id
_entity_poly.type
_entity_poly.pdbx_seq_one_letter_code
_entity_poly.pdbx_strand_id
1 'polypeptide(L)'
;MDPLVGQVLNPSYAIGTAVLSYVISFFGSLLALLCTRKMVRSDGSVDFAMLAGGAVALGGIGIWSMHFIGMVAYRLPVPVAYNLPLTVVSLVAAIVISGLALYLAGGKRFNSKGWVMGSLLAGLGVCVMHYMGMYAMSLRAAMSLDWGIVAGSVAIAIIAAASALWLAFNLTELTHQVVAAAVMGVAVCSMHYVGMTAATMVCTAPTPPGSLSFGGSNLGLGVFGTAGAVLIFILWVVTGRALDEPKGVTPRHA
;
A
#
# COMPACT_ATOMS: atom_id res chain seq x y z
N MET A 1 22.52 3.79 -25.90
CA MET A 1 21.81 4.39 -27.04
C MET A 1 20.58 5.05 -26.47
N ASP A 2 20.49 6.37 -26.54
CA ASP A 2 19.28 7.07 -26.09
C ASP A 2 18.10 6.69 -26.99
N PRO A 3 16.89 6.47 -26.43
CA PRO A 3 15.74 6.07 -27.23
C PRO A 3 15.32 7.18 -28.20
N LEU A 4 14.97 6.79 -29.43
CA LEU A 4 14.49 7.71 -30.45
C LEU A 4 13.11 8.26 -30.07
N VAL A 5 12.81 9.50 -30.48
CA VAL A 5 11.47 10.09 -30.30
C VAL A 5 10.46 9.24 -31.05
N GLY A 6 9.34 8.90 -30.40
CA GLY A 6 8.31 8.00 -30.92
C GLY A 6 8.57 6.52 -30.63
N GLN A 7 9.73 6.15 -30.09
CA GLN A 7 10.01 4.77 -29.70
C GLN A 7 9.24 4.38 -28.43
N VAL A 8 8.61 3.20 -28.46
CA VAL A 8 8.04 2.57 -27.26
C VAL A 8 9.17 2.10 -26.37
N LEU A 9 9.14 2.52 -25.10
CA LEU A 9 10.14 2.13 -24.11
C LEU A 9 9.79 0.76 -23.54
N ASN A 10 10.67 -0.22 -23.74
CA ASN A 10 10.52 -1.53 -23.14
C ASN A 10 11.08 -1.51 -21.72
N PRO A 11 10.26 -1.81 -20.70
CA PRO A 11 10.74 -1.87 -19.33
C PRO A 11 11.45 -3.18 -19.02
N SER A 12 12.35 -3.12 -18.04
CA SER A 12 12.93 -4.30 -17.39
C SER A 12 12.67 -4.25 -15.89
N TYR A 13 12.57 -5.41 -15.24
CA TYR A 13 12.26 -5.50 -13.81
C TYR A 13 13.45 -6.01 -13.01
N ALA A 14 13.86 -5.23 -12.00
CA ALA A 14 14.84 -5.68 -11.02
C ALA A 14 14.15 -6.58 -9.99
N ILE A 15 14.31 -7.89 -10.12
CA ILE A 15 13.63 -8.91 -9.29
C ILE A 15 13.85 -8.66 -7.80
N GLY A 16 15.08 -8.34 -7.37
CA GLY A 16 15.39 -8.09 -5.96
C GLY A 16 14.57 -6.93 -5.37
N THR A 17 14.42 -5.83 -6.12
CA THR A 17 13.62 -4.67 -5.69
C THR A 17 12.12 -4.98 -5.75
N ALA A 18 11.68 -5.79 -6.71
CA ALA A 18 10.29 -6.25 -6.78
C ALA A 18 9.93 -7.12 -5.57
N VAL A 19 10.79 -8.06 -5.18
CA VAL A 19 10.62 -8.86 -3.96
C VAL A 19 10.62 -7.97 -2.71
N LEU A 20 11.50 -6.94 -2.66
CA LEU A 20 11.52 -5.99 -1.55
C LEU A 20 10.20 -5.22 -1.42
N SER A 21 9.58 -4.82 -2.54
CA SER A 21 8.28 -4.14 -2.55
C SER A 21 7.19 -5.03 -1.92
N TYR A 22 7.20 -6.33 -2.23
CA TYR A 22 6.29 -7.30 -1.63
C TYR A 22 6.52 -7.47 -0.13
N VAL A 23 7.78 -7.59 0.30
CA VAL A 23 8.12 -7.75 1.72
C VAL A 23 7.66 -6.55 2.54
N ILE A 24 7.87 -5.32 2.04
CA ILE A 24 7.37 -4.11 2.70
C ILE A 24 5.85 -4.09 2.75
N SER A 25 5.18 -4.48 1.66
CA SER A 25 3.73 -4.57 1.61
C SER A 25 3.16 -5.55 2.63
N PHE A 26 3.79 -6.72 2.74
CA PHE A 26 3.46 -7.76 3.70
C PHE A 26 3.55 -7.25 5.14
N PHE A 27 4.67 -6.66 5.54
CA PHE A 27 4.84 -6.17 6.91
C PHE A 27 3.93 -4.98 7.23
N GLY A 28 3.74 -4.06 6.28
CA GLY A 28 2.78 -2.96 6.44
C GLY A 28 1.34 -3.47 6.63
N SER A 29 0.94 -4.47 5.85
CA SER A 29 -0.37 -5.12 5.97
C SER A 29 -0.52 -5.86 7.30
N LEU A 30 0.49 -6.64 7.71
CA LEU A 30 0.48 -7.37 8.99
C LEU A 30 0.33 -6.41 10.17
N LEU A 31 1.09 -5.32 10.18
CA LEU A 31 1.02 -4.33 11.25
C LEU A 31 -0.33 -3.62 11.27
N ALA A 32 -0.91 -3.33 10.10
CA ALA A 32 -2.25 -2.79 10.02
C ALA A 32 -3.31 -3.73 10.59
N LEU A 33 -3.19 -5.03 10.34
CA LEU A 33 -4.08 -6.03 10.93
C LEU A 33 -3.93 -6.09 12.45
N LEU A 34 -2.70 -6.09 12.97
CA LEU A 34 -2.43 -6.06 14.41
C LEU A 34 -3.05 -4.82 15.09
N CYS A 35 -2.91 -3.65 14.47
CA CYS A 35 -3.57 -2.43 14.92
C CYS A 35 -5.09 -2.53 14.87
N THR A 36 -5.65 -3.03 13.77
CA THR A 36 -7.10 -3.17 13.57
C THR A 36 -7.74 -4.10 14.60
N ARG A 37 -7.05 -5.18 15.01
CA ARG A 37 -7.53 -6.06 16.08
C ARG A 37 -7.65 -5.37 17.43
N LYS A 38 -6.76 -4.41 17.72
CA LYS A 38 -6.77 -3.61 18.95
C LYS A 38 -7.57 -2.31 18.83
N MET A 39 -8.23 -2.09 17.69
CA MET A 39 -8.95 -0.85 17.41
C MET A 39 -10.25 -0.73 18.21
N VAL A 40 -10.88 -1.84 18.59
CA VAL A 40 -12.11 -1.82 19.41
C VAL A 40 -11.73 -2.15 20.85
N ARG A 41 -12.02 -1.22 21.76
CA ARG A 41 -11.78 -1.37 23.19
C ARG A 41 -12.82 -2.27 23.86
N SER A 42 -12.52 -2.70 25.08
CA SER A 42 -13.42 -3.52 25.91
C SER A 42 -14.75 -2.84 26.24
N ASP A 43 -14.80 -1.50 26.21
CA ASP A 43 -16.02 -0.68 26.37
C ASP A 43 -16.79 -0.48 25.05
N GLY A 44 -16.31 -1.03 23.93
CA GLY A 44 -16.89 -0.88 22.60
C GLY A 44 -16.54 0.45 21.90
N SER A 45 -15.73 1.31 22.52
CA SER A 45 -15.23 2.53 21.89
C SER A 45 -14.10 2.23 20.88
N VAL A 46 -13.89 3.14 19.93
CA VAL A 46 -12.84 3.04 18.93
C VAL A 46 -11.57 3.70 19.45
N ASP A 47 -10.47 2.93 19.54
CA ASP A 47 -9.14 3.46 19.81
C ASP A 47 -8.57 4.11 18.54
N PHE A 48 -8.75 5.43 18.45
CA PHE A 48 -8.28 6.22 17.31
C PHE A 48 -6.76 6.13 17.09
N ALA A 49 -5.96 5.87 18.13
CA ALA A 49 -4.53 5.72 17.96
C ALA A 49 -4.18 4.41 17.24
N MET A 50 -4.91 3.32 17.54
CA MET A 50 -4.77 2.06 16.81
C MET A 50 -5.31 2.17 15.38
N LEU A 51 -6.43 2.86 15.17
CA LEU A 51 -6.93 3.14 13.82
C LEU A 51 -5.92 3.95 13.01
N ALA A 52 -5.35 5.02 13.57
CA ALA A 52 -4.36 5.84 12.91
C ALA A 52 -3.08 5.04 12.60
N GLY A 53 -2.60 4.24 13.55
CA GLY A 53 -1.47 3.32 13.33
C GLY A 53 -1.73 2.33 12.19
N GLY A 54 -2.93 1.75 12.15
CA GLY A 54 -3.34 0.84 11.07
C GLY A 54 -3.45 1.53 9.71
N ALA A 55 -3.98 2.75 9.67
CA ALA A 55 -4.09 3.56 8.46
C ALA A 55 -2.71 3.92 7.89
N VAL A 56 -1.76 4.31 8.74
CA VAL A 56 -0.38 4.61 8.33
C VAL A 56 0.36 3.33 7.91
N ALA A 57 0.18 2.22 8.63
CA ALA A 57 0.80 0.94 8.30
C ALA A 57 0.29 0.38 6.96
N LEU A 58 -1.02 0.41 6.71
CA LEU A 58 -1.58 -0.10 5.46
C LEU A 58 -1.36 0.89 4.30
N GLY A 59 -1.82 2.13 4.46
CA GLY A 59 -1.80 3.14 3.41
C GLY A 59 -0.41 3.67 3.11
N GLY A 60 0.34 4.03 4.16
CA GLY A 60 1.69 4.59 4.03
C GLY A 60 2.73 3.53 3.67
N ILE A 61 2.82 2.44 4.44
CA ILE A 61 3.84 1.42 4.24
C ILE A 61 3.37 0.36 3.23
N GLY A 62 2.22 -0.25 3.50
CA GLY A 62 1.70 -1.41 2.76
C GLY A 62 1.41 -1.12 1.29
N ILE A 63 0.87 0.06 1.00
CA ILE A 63 0.44 0.51 -0.32
C ILE A 63 1.44 1.52 -0.90
N TRP A 64 1.63 2.66 -0.24
CA TRP A 64 2.41 3.76 -0.83
C TRP A 64 3.90 3.44 -0.95
N SER A 65 4.55 2.96 0.11
CA SER A 65 5.97 2.62 0.05
C SER A 65 6.24 1.45 -0.88
N MET A 66 5.40 0.42 -0.82
CA MET A 66 5.42 -0.69 -1.78
C MET A 66 5.39 -0.18 -3.22
N HIS A 67 4.46 0.73 -3.55
CA HIS A 67 4.29 1.22 -4.91
C HIS A 67 5.58 1.89 -5.41
N PHE A 68 6.15 2.82 -4.65
CA PHE A 68 7.36 3.52 -5.07
C PHE A 68 8.60 2.62 -5.12
N ILE A 69 8.71 1.63 -4.23
CA ILE A 69 9.75 0.59 -4.33
C ILE A 69 9.54 -0.25 -5.60
N GLY A 70 8.29 -0.60 -5.93
CA GLY A 70 7.93 -1.28 -7.18
C GLY A 70 8.26 -0.44 -8.42
N MET A 71 8.02 0.86 -8.38
CA MET A 71 8.40 1.79 -9.45
C MET A 71 9.92 1.87 -9.63
N VAL A 72 10.71 1.71 -8.57
CA VAL A 72 12.18 1.62 -8.68
C VAL A 72 12.62 0.26 -9.24
N ALA A 73 11.82 -0.80 -9.03
CA ALA A 73 12.04 -2.08 -9.69
C ALA A 73 11.77 -1.99 -11.21
N TYR A 74 10.85 -1.11 -11.63
CA TYR A 74 10.51 -0.82 -13.02
C TYR A 74 11.57 0.09 -13.68
N ARG A 75 12.49 -0.51 -14.44
CA ARG A 75 13.60 0.20 -15.09
C ARG A 75 13.27 0.52 -16.53
N LEU A 76 13.24 1.82 -16.83
CA LEU A 76 13.16 2.36 -18.19
C LEU A 76 14.56 2.80 -18.68
N PRO A 77 14.79 2.82 -20.00
CA PRO A 77 16.02 3.34 -20.59
C PRO A 77 16.10 4.88 -20.58
N VAL A 78 15.33 5.54 -19.72
CA VAL A 78 15.34 7.00 -19.50
C VAL A 78 15.34 7.29 -17.99
N PRO A 79 15.94 8.39 -17.54
CA PRO A 79 15.84 8.82 -16.15
C PRO A 79 14.37 9.06 -15.76
N VAL A 80 13.95 8.48 -14.64
CA VAL A 80 12.64 8.71 -14.04
C VAL A 80 12.82 9.54 -12.77
N ALA A 81 12.11 10.65 -12.71
CA ALA A 81 12.01 11.49 -11.52
C ALA A 81 10.55 11.59 -11.07
N TYR A 82 10.29 12.13 -9.89
CA TYR A 82 8.94 12.20 -9.34
C TYR A 82 8.59 13.60 -8.85
N ASN A 83 7.39 14.07 -9.21
CA ASN A 83 6.80 15.30 -8.71
C ASN A 83 6.46 15.16 -7.23
N LEU A 84 7.10 15.96 -6.39
CA LEU A 84 6.95 15.87 -4.92
C LEU A 84 5.52 16.16 -4.44
N PRO A 85 4.83 17.24 -4.91
CA PRO A 85 3.44 17.50 -4.51
C PRO A 85 2.50 16.32 -4.76
N LEU A 86 2.48 15.74 -5.97
CA LEU A 86 1.62 14.59 -6.28
C LEU A 86 2.01 13.35 -5.48
N THR A 87 3.31 13.15 -5.23
CA THR A 87 3.80 12.06 -4.39
C THR A 87 3.26 12.16 -2.95
N VAL A 88 3.28 13.37 -2.37
CA VAL A 88 2.73 13.62 -1.02
C VAL A 88 1.20 13.50 -1.01
N VAL A 89 0.49 14.03 -2.01
CA VAL A 89 -0.97 13.90 -2.11
C VAL A 89 -1.37 12.42 -2.22
N SER A 90 -0.64 11.62 -2.99
CA SER A 90 -0.89 10.17 -3.09
C SER A 90 -0.68 9.43 -1.76
N LEU A 91 0.29 9.86 -0.95
CA LEU A 91 0.53 9.30 0.39
C LEU A 91 -0.65 9.61 1.31
N VAL A 92 -1.08 10.87 1.36
CA VAL A 92 -2.22 11.30 2.20
C VAL A 92 -3.48 10.58 1.78
N ALA A 93 -3.75 10.48 0.47
CA ALA A 93 -4.90 9.75 -0.05
C ALA A 93 -4.85 8.26 0.36
N ALA A 94 -3.69 7.61 0.24
CA ALA A 94 -3.52 6.21 0.64
C ALA A 94 -3.84 6.00 2.13
N ILE A 95 -3.31 6.85 3.01
CA ILE A 95 -3.52 6.76 4.47
C ILE A 95 -4.99 7.01 4.82
N VAL A 96 -5.58 8.09 4.30
CA VAL A 96 -6.97 8.47 4.62
C VAL A 96 -7.95 7.41 4.13
N ILE A 97 -7.82 6.95 2.88
CA ILE A 97 -8.73 5.95 2.32
C ILE A 97 -8.56 4.60 3.04
N SER A 98 -7.32 4.19 3.34
CA SER A 98 -7.07 2.95 4.10
C SER A 98 -7.63 3.04 5.51
N GLY A 99 -7.46 4.18 6.20
CA GLY A 99 -8.03 4.40 7.52
C GLY A 99 -9.55 4.32 7.52
N LEU A 100 -10.21 4.95 6.55
CA LEU A 100 -11.66 4.87 6.42
C LEU A 100 -12.12 3.44 6.09
N ALA A 101 -11.38 2.70 5.26
CA ALA A 101 -11.67 1.31 4.96
C ALA A 101 -11.57 0.41 6.21
N LEU A 102 -10.51 0.57 7.01
CA LEU A 102 -10.33 -0.15 8.27
C LEU A 102 -11.41 0.20 9.29
N TYR A 103 -11.76 1.48 9.41
CA TYR A 103 -12.83 1.93 10.30
C TYR A 103 -14.18 1.33 9.93
N LEU A 104 -14.53 1.31 8.64
CA LEU A 104 -15.79 0.73 8.16
C LEU A 104 -15.82 -0.80 8.32
N ALA A 105 -14.68 -1.46 8.12
CA ALA A 105 -14.59 -2.92 8.21
C ALA A 105 -14.51 -3.43 9.65
N GLY A 106 -13.85 -2.69 10.56
CA GLY A 106 -13.57 -3.14 11.93
C GLY A 106 -14.26 -2.35 13.06
N GLY A 107 -14.95 -1.24 12.78
CA GLY A 107 -15.46 -0.32 13.81
C GLY A 107 -16.65 -0.83 14.64
N LYS A 108 -17.33 -1.91 14.22
CA LYS A 108 -18.37 -2.61 14.99
C LYS A 108 -18.28 -4.12 14.73
N ARG A 109 -18.79 -4.95 15.64
CA ARG A 109 -18.87 -6.43 15.52
C ARG A 109 -19.27 -6.81 14.08
N PHE A 110 -18.47 -7.67 13.45
CA PHE A 110 -18.46 -7.96 12.00
C PHE A 110 -19.86 -7.85 11.35
N ASN A 111 -20.03 -6.84 10.50
CA ASN A 111 -21.27 -6.59 9.74
C ASN A 111 -20.96 -6.71 8.25
N SER A 112 -21.69 -7.58 7.53
CA SER A 112 -21.50 -7.81 6.10
C SER A 112 -21.52 -6.52 5.28
N LYS A 113 -22.32 -5.52 5.68
CA LYS A 113 -22.33 -4.20 5.01
C LYS A 113 -21.01 -3.45 5.19
N GLY A 114 -20.43 -3.47 6.39
CA GLY A 114 -19.15 -2.82 6.69
C GLY A 114 -17.99 -3.50 5.96
N TRP A 115 -18.01 -4.83 5.86
CA TRP A 115 -17.04 -5.59 5.07
C TRP A 115 -17.11 -5.23 3.57
N VAL A 116 -18.30 -5.18 2.96
CA VAL A 116 -18.44 -4.79 1.55
C VAL A 116 -17.94 -3.36 1.32
N MET A 117 -18.40 -2.40 2.12
CA MET A 117 -18.00 -1.00 1.97
C MET A 117 -16.49 -0.81 2.20
N GLY A 118 -15.94 -1.43 3.25
CA GLY A 118 -14.52 -1.38 3.55
C GLY A 118 -13.65 -2.01 2.45
N SER A 119 -14.10 -3.13 1.87
CA SER A 119 -13.38 -3.82 0.80
C SER A 119 -13.36 -3.02 -0.50
N LEU A 120 -14.51 -2.44 -0.88
CA LEU A 120 -14.60 -1.53 -2.03
C LEU A 120 -13.69 -0.32 -1.84
N LEU A 121 -13.75 0.30 -0.66
CA LEU A 121 -12.97 1.48 -0.36
C LEU A 121 -11.47 1.17 -0.31
N ALA A 122 -11.07 0.05 0.28
CA ALA A 122 -9.68 -0.41 0.30
C ALA A 122 -9.15 -0.63 -1.13
N GLY A 123 -9.88 -1.39 -1.96
CA GLY A 123 -9.50 -1.65 -3.35
C GLY A 123 -9.38 -0.37 -4.18
N LEU A 124 -10.37 0.53 -4.06
CA LEU A 124 -10.32 1.85 -4.69
C LEU A 124 -9.16 2.69 -4.17
N GLY A 125 -8.85 2.62 -2.87
CA GLY A 125 -7.71 3.30 -2.26
C GLY A 125 -6.38 2.88 -2.88
N VAL A 126 -6.17 1.56 -3.07
CA VAL A 126 -4.96 1.06 -3.74
C VAL A 126 -4.88 1.60 -5.17
N CYS A 127 -6.00 1.59 -5.91
CA CYS A 127 -6.05 2.05 -7.30
C CYS A 127 -5.78 3.57 -7.40
N VAL A 128 -6.45 4.38 -6.58
CA VAL A 128 -6.26 5.84 -6.52
C VAL A 128 -4.81 6.17 -6.22
N MET A 129 -4.24 5.55 -5.19
CA MET A 129 -2.83 5.73 -4.85
C MET A 129 -1.92 5.34 -6.01
N HIS A 130 -2.14 4.18 -6.64
CA HIS A 130 -1.30 3.67 -7.71
C HIS A 130 -1.30 4.57 -8.94
N TYR A 131 -2.49 4.93 -9.46
CA TYR A 131 -2.56 5.78 -10.65
C TYR A 131 -2.08 7.20 -10.36
N MET A 132 -2.40 7.76 -9.18
CA MET A 132 -1.86 9.06 -8.78
C MET A 132 -0.34 9.04 -8.65
N GLY A 133 0.25 7.96 -8.12
CA GLY A 133 1.69 7.74 -8.06
C GLY A 133 2.33 7.62 -9.45
N MET A 134 1.66 6.96 -10.38
CA MET A 134 2.10 6.89 -11.78
C MET A 134 2.07 8.26 -12.47
N TYR A 135 1.01 9.05 -12.27
CA TYR A 135 0.94 10.42 -12.77
C TYR A 135 1.95 11.37 -12.09
N ALA A 136 2.50 11.01 -10.94
CA ALA A 136 3.59 11.75 -10.32
C ALA A 136 4.93 11.55 -11.05
N MET A 137 5.06 10.56 -11.93
CA MET A 137 6.28 10.37 -12.70
C MET A 137 6.53 11.54 -13.65
N SER A 138 7.74 12.08 -13.55
CA SER A 138 8.31 13.08 -14.44
C SER A 138 9.41 12.40 -15.24
N LEU A 139 9.07 12.00 -16.47
CA LEU A 139 9.99 11.38 -17.41
C LEU A 139 9.75 11.92 -18.83
N ARG A 140 10.71 11.66 -19.72
CA ARG A 140 10.70 12.11 -21.12
C ARG A 140 9.87 11.19 -22.02
N ALA A 141 8.75 10.71 -21.50
CA ALA A 141 7.83 9.87 -22.23
C ALA A 141 6.38 10.27 -21.93
N ALA A 142 5.53 10.19 -22.95
CA ALA A 142 4.09 10.22 -22.75
C ALA A 142 3.62 8.84 -22.29
N MET A 143 2.79 8.82 -21.25
CA MET A 143 2.12 7.63 -20.76
C MET A 143 0.73 7.55 -21.41
N SER A 144 0.47 6.47 -22.14
CA SER A 144 -0.89 6.07 -22.53
C SER A 144 -1.33 4.87 -21.70
N LEU A 145 -2.59 4.90 -21.25
CA LEU A 145 -3.20 3.83 -20.46
C LEU A 145 -4.19 3.05 -21.31
N ASP A 146 -4.07 1.72 -21.30
CA ASP A 146 -5.13 0.84 -21.78
C ASP A 146 -6.23 0.73 -20.71
N TRP A 147 -7.37 1.35 -20.98
CA TRP A 147 -8.51 1.36 -20.04
C TRP A 147 -9.09 -0.03 -19.74
N GLY A 148 -8.90 -1.02 -20.63
CA GLY A 148 -9.31 -2.39 -20.40
C GLY A 148 -8.47 -3.07 -19.33
N ILE A 149 -7.14 -2.90 -19.39
CA ILE A 149 -6.22 -3.43 -18.38
C ILE A 149 -6.37 -2.68 -17.05
N VAL A 150 -6.61 -1.36 -17.11
CA VAL A 150 -6.93 -0.54 -15.92
C VAL A 150 -8.16 -1.07 -15.20
N ALA A 151 -9.25 -1.36 -15.93
CA ALA A 151 -10.46 -1.93 -15.35
C ALA A 151 -10.19 -3.32 -14.73
N GLY A 152 -9.37 -4.14 -15.40
CA GLY A 152 -8.94 -5.45 -14.89
C GLY A 152 -8.15 -5.35 -13.59
N SER A 153 -7.20 -4.41 -13.49
CA SER A 153 -6.40 -4.22 -12.27
C SER A 153 -7.26 -3.71 -11.10
N VAL A 154 -8.24 -2.84 -11.37
CA VAL A 154 -9.22 -2.39 -10.37
C VAL A 154 -10.06 -3.56 -9.85
N ALA A 155 -10.53 -4.44 -10.73
CA ALA A 155 -11.27 -5.63 -10.33
C ALA A 155 -10.42 -6.55 -9.45
N ILE A 156 -9.16 -6.78 -9.82
CA ILE A 156 -8.20 -7.56 -9.02
C ILE A 156 -8.05 -6.94 -7.62
N ALA A 157 -7.84 -5.63 -7.52
CA ALA A 157 -7.71 -4.95 -6.23
C ALA A 157 -8.94 -5.12 -5.34
N ILE A 158 -10.14 -4.95 -5.89
CA ILE A 158 -11.38 -5.07 -5.11
C ILE A 158 -11.59 -6.50 -4.61
N ILE A 159 -11.44 -7.50 -5.49
CA ILE A 159 -11.64 -8.92 -5.13
C ILE A 159 -10.60 -9.36 -4.09
N ALA A 160 -9.35 -8.95 -4.28
CA ALA A 160 -8.27 -9.33 -3.40
C ALA A 160 -8.36 -8.61 -2.05
N ALA A 161 -8.75 -7.32 -2.02
CA ALA A 161 -9.04 -6.60 -0.78
C ALA A 161 -10.22 -7.23 -0.02
N ALA A 162 -11.28 -7.63 -0.72
CA ALA A 162 -12.41 -8.34 -0.11
C ALA A 162 -11.99 -9.65 0.54
N SER A 163 -11.19 -10.44 -0.16
CA SER A 163 -10.65 -11.72 0.33
C SER A 163 -9.75 -11.53 1.56
N ALA A 164 -8.87 -10.52 1.51
CA ALA A 164 -7.99 -10.18 2.61
C ALA A 164 -8.74 -9.72 3.87
N LEU A 165 -9.69 -8.80 3.73
CA LEU A 165 -10.50 -8.34 4.85
C LEU A 165 -11.34 -9.49 5.41
N TRP A 166 -11.89 -10.35 4.55
CA TRP A 166 -12.64 -11.52 5.01
C TRP A 166 -11.78 -12.44 5.89
N LEU A 167 -10.55 -12.77 5.45
CA LEU A 167 -9.60 -13.57 6.23
C LEU A 167 -9.20 -12.89 7.54
N ALA A 168 -8.98 -11.57 7.50
CA ALA A 168 -8.56 -10.78 8.65
C ALA A 168 -9.59 -10.76 9.80
N PHE A 169 -10.88 -10.78 9.48
CA PHE A 169 -11.95 -10.67 10.47
C PHE A 169 -12.62 -12.00 10.82
N ASN A 170 -12.59 -12.99 9.93
CA ASN A 170 -13.22 -14.28 10.19
C ASN A 170 -12.32 -15.23 11.00
N LEU A 171 -11.01 -14.96 11.09
CA LEU A 171 -10.04 -15.88 11.68
C LEU A 171 -9.18 -15.16 12.74
N THR A 172 -9.19 -15.67 13.98
CA THR A 172 -8.73 -14.93 15.17
C THR A 172 -7.30 -15.25 15.60
N GLU A 173 -6.61 -16.19 14.98
CA GLU A 173 -5.24 -16.53 15.40
C GLU A 173 -4.17 -15.67 14.71
N LEU A 174 -2.96 -15.65 15.28
CA LEU A 174 -1.82 -14.92 14.70
C LEU A 174 -1.40 -15.48 13.34
N THR A 175 -1.45 -16.81 13.19
CA THR A 175 -1.19 -17.53 11.93
C THR A 175 -2.07 -17.00 10.79
N HIS A 176 -3.35 -16.77 11.07
CA HIS A 176 -4.29 -16.27 10.08
C HIS A 176 -4.01 -14.82 9.66
N GLN A 177 -3.54 -13.97 10.58
CA GLN A 177 -3.12 -12.61 10.22
C GLN A 177 -1.88 -12.61 9.32
N VAL A 178 -0.94 -13.52 9.56
CA VAL A 178 0.23 -13.68 8.68
C VAL A 178 -0.22 -14.11 7.29
N VAL A 179 -1.16 -15.07 7.20
CA VAL A 179 -1.73 -15.48 5.90
C VAL A 179 -2.49 -14.33 5.24
N ALA A 180 -3.34 -13.62 5.98
CA ALA A 180 -4.09 -12.47 5.45
C ALA A 180 -3.14 -11.37 4.96
N ALA A 181 -2.09 -11.05 5.71
CA ALA A 181 -1.07 -10.08 5.31
C ALA A 181 -0.29 -10.52 4.06
N ALA A 182 -0.01 -11.81 3.91
CA ALA A 182 0.60 -12.36 2.70
C ALA A 182 -0.34 -12.20 1.49
N VAL A 183 -1.62 -12.55 1.65
CA VAL A 183 -2.64 -12.35 0.62
C VAL A 183 -2.79 -10.87 0.26
N MET A 184 -2.76 -9.96 1.25
CA MET A 184 -2.77 -8.51 1.03
C MET A 184 -1.53 -8.03 0.26
N GLY A 185 -0.34 -8.48 0.65
CA GLY A 185 0.89 -8.16 -0.07
C GLY A 185 0.83 -8.62 -1.53
N VAL A 186 0.35 -9.83 -1.77
CA VAL A 186 0.16 -10.35 -3.13
C VAL A 186 -0.87 -9.50 -3.87
N ALA A 187 -2.00 -9.17 -3.25
CA ALA A 187 -3.06 -8.35 -3.83
C ALA A 187 -2.54 -6.98 -4.32
N VAL A 188 -1.83 -6.26 -3.45
CA VAL A 188 -1.27 -4.94 -3.75
C VAL A 188 -0.22 -5.06 -4.85
N CYS A 189 0.67 -6.06 -4.78
CA CYS A 189 1.66 -6.35 -5.84
C CYS A 189 1.02 -6.70 -7.18
N SER A 190 0.04 -7.59 -7.20
CA SER A 190 -0.67 -7.99 -8.40
C SER A 190 -1.35 -6.79 -9.06
N MET A 191 -2.09 -5.96 -8.31
CA MET A 191 -2.69 -4.76 -8.89
C MET A 191 -1.62 -3.82 -9.42
N HIS A 192 -0.56 -3.54 -8.66
CA HIS A 192 0.52 -2.64 -9.10
C HIS A 192 1.16 -3.12 -10.40
N TYR A 193 1.60 -4.38 -10.48
CA TYR A 193 2.30 -4.86 -11.66
C TYR A 193 1.38 -5.03 -12.86
N VAL A 194 0.12 -5.45 -12.67
CA VAL A 194 -0.88 -5.48 -13.76
C VAL A 194 -1.19 -4.05 -14.22
N GLY A 195 -1.36 -3.10 -13.30
CA GLY A 195 -1.57 -1.68 -13.63
C GLY A 195 -0.40 -1.08 -14.41
N MET A 196 0.84 -1.46 -14.06
CA MET A 196 2.03 -1.08 -14.83
C MET A 196 2.02 -1.62 -16.26
N THR A 197 1.47 -2.83 -16.51
CA THR A 197 1.32 -3.34 -17.88
C THR A 197 0.29 -2.58 -18.70
N ALA A 198 -0.62 -1.83 -18.07
CA ALA A 198 -1.55 -0.96 -18.79
C ALA A 198 -0.86 0.29 -19.36
N ALA A 199 0.31 0.65 -18.83
CA ALA A 199 1.03 1.87 -19.20
C ALA A 199 2.01 1.62 -20.33
N THR A 200 1.73 2.23 -21.49
CA THR A 200 2.71 2.31 -22.58
C THR A 200 3.42 3.66 -22.52
N MET A 201 4.76 3.61 -22.48
CA MET A 201 5.61 4.79 -22.42
C MET A 201 6.22 5.07 -23.79
N VAL A 202 5.89 6.21 -24.39
CA VAL A 202 6.40 6.63 -25.72
C VAL A 202 7.36 7.80 -25.53
N CYS A 203 8.61 7.69 -25.99
CA CYS A 203 9.61 8.75 -25.86
C CYS A 203 9.16 10.02 -26.62
N THR A 204 9.09 11.19 -25.96
CA THR A 204 8.54 12.42 -26.55
C THR A 204 9.53 13.57 -26.73
N ALA A 205 10.69 13.57 -26.06
CA ALA A 205 11.62 14.71 -26.17
C ALA A 205 13.09 14.36 -25.86
N PRO A 206 14.06 14.97 -26.57
CA PRO A 206 15.40 15.36 -26.07
C PRO A 206 15.29 16.27 -24.83
N THR A 207 16.20 16.17 -23.87
CA THR A 207 16.12 16.67 -22.48
C THR A 207 15.53 18.09 -22.29
N PRO A 208 14.56 18.31 -21.37
CA PRO A 208 14.21 19.66 -20.87
C PRO A 208 14.15 19.78 -19.32
N PRO A 209 14.01 21.00 -18.75
CA PRO A 209 14.69 21.44 -17.52
C PRO A 209 14.09 21.00 -16.18
N GLY A 210 14.92 21.16 -15.15
CA GLY A 210 14.65 20.85 -13.74
C GLY A 210 13.35 21.44 -13.20
N SER A 211 12.44 20.54 -12.83
CA SER A 211 11.43 20.75 -11.81
C SER A 211 11.95 20.17 -10.48
N LEU A 212 11.38 20.59 -9.34
CA LEU A 212 11.60 19.98 -8.02
C LEU A 212 11.22 18.48 -8.08
N SER A 213 12.18 17.66 -8.48
CA SER A 213 11.99 16.24 -8.72
C SER A 213 13.03 15.45 -7.95
N PHE A 214 12.60 14.40 -7.26
CA PHE A 214 13.51 13.45 -6.64
C PHE A 214 13.91 12.37 -7.66
N GLY A 215 15.22 12.13 -7.80
CA GLY A 215 15.74 11.08 -8.65
C GLY A 215 15.37 9.68 -8.13
N GLY A 216 15.01 8.76 -9.03
CA GLY A 216 14.37 7.49 -8.67
C GLY A 216 15.11 6.62 -7.64
N SER A 217 16.43 6.51 -7.67
CA SER A 217 17.19 5.70 -6.69
C SER A 217 17.17 6.31 -5.28
N ASN A 218 17.28 7.63 -5.17
CA ASN A 218 17.25 8.34 -3.89
C ASN A 218 15.85 8.29 -3.27
N LEU A 219 14.81 8.36 -4.11
CA LEU A 219 13.43 8.20 -3.67
C LEU A 219 13.18 6.78 -3.14
N GLY A 220 13.63 5.74 -3.84
CA GLY A 220 13.50 4.35 -3.37
C GLY A 220 14.14 4.11 -1.99
N LEU A 221 15.37 4.61 -1.80
CA LEU A 221 16.06 4.50 -0.51
C LEU A 221 15.38 5.31 0.60
N GLY A 222 14.97 6.55 0.31
CA GLY A 222 14.28 7.41 1.27
C GLY A 222 12.94 6.82 1.69
N VAL A 223 12.16 6.32 0.74
CA VAL A 223 10.89 5.62 0.99
C VAL A 223 11.12 4.38 1.84
N PHE A 224 12.08 3.53 1.48
CA PHE A 224 12.39 2.33 2.26
C PHE A 224 12.82 2.65 3.70
N GLY A 225 13.73 3.62 3.87
CA GLY A 225 14.24 4.01 5.19
C GLY A 225 13.16 4.63 6.08
N THR A 226 12.35 5.54 5.54
CA THR A 226 11.23 6.15 6.27
C THR A 226 10.14 5.13 6.60
N ALA A 227 9.78 4.26 5.65
CA ALA A 227 8.83 3.17 5.89
C ALA A 227 9.30 2.24 7.00
N GLY A 228 10.57 1.81 6.97
CA GLY A 228 11.15 0.95 8.00
C GLY A 228 11.14 1.59 9.39
N ALA A 229 11.52 2.88 9.49
CA ALA A 229 11.49 3.61 10.76
C ALA A 229 10.07 3.73 11.33
N VAL A 230 9.09 4.08 10.49
CA VAL A 230 7.68 4.19 10.88
C VAL A 230 7.12 2.82 11.29
N LEU A 231 7.50 1.75 10.58
CA LEU A 231 7.11 0.38 10.91
C LEU A 231 7.59 -0.02 12.32
N ILE A 232 8.87 0.21 12.61
CA ILE A 232 9.47 -0.09 13.91
C ILE A 232 8.78 0.72 15.01
N PHE A 233 8.49 2.00 14.77
CA PHE A 233 7.79 2.86 15.72
C PHE A 233 6.38 2.34 16.03
N ILE A 234 5.59 2.02 15.01
CA ILE A 234 4.22 1.49 15.21
C ILE A 234 4.28 0.13 15.91
N LEU A 235 5.22 -0.74 15.54
CA LEU A 235 5.43 -2.03 16.22
C LEU A 235 5.72 -1.82 17.71
N TRP A 236 6.60 -0.88 18.05
CA TRP A 236 6.94 -0.54 19.43
C TRP A 236 5.72 -0.03 20.22
N VAL A 237 4.87 0.82 19.62
CA VAL A 237 3.63 1.28 20.25
C VAL A 237 2.66 0.11 20.47
N VAL A 238 2.52 -0.80 19.49
CA VAL A 238 1.60 -1.94 19.56
C VAL A 238 2.05 -2.97 20.60
N THR A 239 3.36 -3.22 20.72
CA THR A 239 3.93 -4.15 21.72
C THR A 239 3.97 -3.53 23.11
N GLY A 240 4.30 -2.24 23.24
CA GLY A 240 4.24 -1.52 24.51
C GLY A 240 2.86 -1.61 25.16
N ARG A 241 1.80 -1.31 24.39
CA ARG A 241 0.42 -1.48 24.88
C ARG A 241 0.02 -2.92 25.21
N ALA A 242 0.70 -3.92 24.65
CA ALA A 242 0.45 -5.32 24.99
C ALA A 242 1.02 -5.70 26.38
N LEU A 243 2.07 -5.01 26.82
CA LEU A 243 2.69 -5.21 28.13
C LEU A 243 1.91 -4.51 29.24
N ASP A 244 1.24 -3.39 28.91
CA ASP A 244 0.44 -2.61 29.85
C ASP A 244 -0.94 -3.23 30.16
N GLU A 245 -1.39 -4.22 29.39
CA GLU A 245 -2.62 -4.97 29.70
C GLU A 245 -2.38 -5.89 30.91
N PRO A 246 -3.04 -5.66 32.06
CA PRO A 246 -2.89 -6.56 33.21
C PRO A 246 -3.39 -7.95 32.82
N LYS A 247 -2.53 -8.96 32.95
CA LYS A 247 -2.90 -10.36 32.75
C LYS A 247 -4.09 -10.67 33.65
N GLY A 248 -5.28 -10.81 33.04
CA GLY A 248 -6.52 -11.08 33.74
C GLY A 248 -6.37 -12.27 34.67
N VAL A 249 -6.71 -12.05 35.94
CA VAL A 249 -6.81 -13.07 36.99
C VAL A 249 -7.69 -14.21 36.48
N THR A 250 -7.14 -15.41 36.38
CA THR A 250 -7.91 -16.65 36.18
C THR A 250 -8.99 -16.75 37.25
N PRO A 251 -10.29 -16.91 36.89
CA PRO A 251 -11.29 -17.22 37.90
C PRO A 251 -10.96 -18.58 38.50
N ARG A 252 -10.64 -18.60 39.81
CA ARG A 252 -10.63 -19.84 40.58
C ARG A 252 -12.08 -20.34 40.61
N HIS A 253 -12.36 -21.40 39.85
CA HIS A 253 -13.51 -22.23 40.13
C HIS A 253 -13.30 -22.85 41.52
N ALA A 254 -14.15 -22.44 42.46
CA ALA A 254 -14.35 -23.07 43.75
C ALA A 254 -15.37 -24.20 43.59
#